data_AF-A0A496RLS3-F1
#
_entry.id   AF-A0A496RLS3-F1
#
_cell.length_a   1.000
_cell.length_b   1.000
_cell.length_c   1.000
_cell.angle_alpha   90.00
_cell.angle_beta   90.00
_cell.angle_gamma   90.00
#
_symmetry.space_group_name_H-M   'P 1'
#
loop_
_entity.id
_entity.type
_entity.pdbx_description
1 polymer ?
#
loop_
_entity_poly.entity_id
_entity_poly.type
_entity_poly.pdbx_seq_one_letter_code
_entity_poly.pdbx_strand_id
1 'polypeptide(L)'
;MHNGPERRKFVRLNYVAPLAYKICKAETIKKLLEGYTSNVSQSGILCKLKEHVNKDDIIWLSFDRDTLQICTDLEKNCLVYQSGIIGKVVRIETTKDDAYNVGIQFITRQEKDLTHIHSKLYFIEKAKEEGRKDNA
;
A
#
# COMPACT_ATOMS: atom_id res chain seq x y z
N MET A 1 14.65 -13.66 -40.63
CA MET A 1 13.23 -13.25 -40.58
C MET A 1 12.42 -14.44 -40.12
N HIS A 2 11.65 -14.33 -39.02
CA HIS A 2 10.83 -15.44 -38.51
C HIS A 2 9.52 -15.54 -39.29
N ASN A 3 9.38 -16.58 -40.13
CA ASN A 3 8.17 -16.88 -40.92
C ASN A 3 7.21 -17.85 -40.20
N GLY A 4 7.03 -17.69 -38.88
CA GLY A 4 6.01 -18.43 -38.12
C GLY A 4 4.69 -17.67 -38.09
N PRO A 5 3.52 -18.35 -38.06
CA PRO A 5 2.24 -17.66 -37.90
C PRO A 5 2.24 -16.90 -36.57
N GLU A 6 1.77 -15.64 -36.58
CA GLU A 6 1.64 -14.79 -35.40
C GLU A 6 0.73 -15.49 -34.37
N ARG A 7 1.29 -15.80 -33.19
CA ARG A 7 0.61 -16.53 -32.11
C ARG A 7 0.10 -15.62 -31.00
N ARG A 8 0.42 -14.33 -31.05
CA ARG A 8 0.08 -13.39 -29.98
C ARG A 8 -1.39 -12.98 -30.10
N LYS A 9 -2.09 -13.02 -28.98
CA LYS A 9 -3.48 -12.53 -28.86
C LYS A 9 -3.58 -11.00 -28.81
N PHE A 10 -2.46 -10.30 -28.59
CA PHE A 10 -2.45 -8.85 -28.36
C PHE A 10 -1.27 -8.19 -29.07
N VAL A 11 -1.51 -6.98 -29.59
CA VAL A 11 -0.52 -6.11 -30.23
C VAL A 11 0.50 -5.63 -29.20
N ARG A 12 1.78 -5.55 -29.59
CA ARG A 12 2.85 -4.97 -28.76
C ARG A 12 3.22 -3.58 -29.28
N LEU A 13 3.36 -2.64 -28.38
CA LEU A 13 3.92 -1.31 -28.65
C LEU A 13 5.38 -1.30 -28.17
N ASN A 14 6.27 -0.79 -29.02
CA ASN A 14 7.63 -0.50 -28.59
C ASN A 14 7.59 0.76 -27.73
N TYR A 15 7.80 0.61 -26.43
CA TYR A 15 7.76 1.69 -25.47
C TYR A 15 8.92 1.54 -24.48
N VAL A 16 9.77 2.57 -24.39
CA VAL A 16 10.94 2.58 -23.51
C VAL A 16 10.81 3.77 -22.56
N ALA A 17 10.65 3.47 -21.28
CA ALA A 17 10.61 4.46 -20.20
C ALA A 17 11.19 3.84 -18.91
N PRO A 18 11.75 4.66 -17.99
CA PRO A 18 12.15 4.17 -16.67
C PRO A 18 10.98 3.49 -15.94
N LEU A 19 11.23 2.33 -15.35
CA LEU A 19 10.24 1.54 -14.62
C LEU A 19 10.75 1.27 -13.20
N ALA A 20 9.99 1.73 -12.20
CA ALA A 20 10.19 1.29 -10.82
C ALA A 20 9.48 -0.06 -10.62
N TYR A 21 10.13 -1.00 -9.93
CA TYR A 21 9.55 -2.30 -9.61
C TYR A 21 9.87 -2.73 -8.18
N LYS A 22 9.02 -3.60 -7.62
CA LYS A 22 9.24 -4.30 -6.34
C LYS A 22 9.04 -5.79 -6.55
N ILE A 23 9.88 -6.60 -5.91
CA ILE A 23 9.71 -8.06 -5.89
C ILE A 23 8.72 -8.40 -4.78
N CYS A 24 7.56 -8.92 -5.15
CA CYS A 24 6.54 -9.36 -4.19
C CYS A 24 6.74 -10.85 -3.90
N LYS A 25 6.86 -11.20 -2.61
CA LYS A 25 6.82 -12.61 -2.19
C LYS A 25 5.39 -13.13 -2.26
N ALA A 26 5.22 -14.44 -2.46
CA ALA A 26 3.91 -15.06 -2.57
C ALA A 26 3.05 -14.82 -1.31
N GLU A 27 3.67 -14.80 -0.13
CA GLU A 27 2.97 -14.52 1.14
C GLU A 27 2.46 -13.08 1.17
N THR A 28 3.23 -12.12 0.66
CA THR A 28 2.81 -10.72 0.55
C THR A 28 1.61 -10.59 -0.38
N ILE A 29 1.60 -11.31 -1.51
CA ILE A 29 0.48 -11.29 -2.46
C ILE A 29 -0.78 -11.88 -1.82
N LYS A 30 -0.66 -13.01 -1.09
CA LYS A 30 -1.81 -13.62 -0.40
C LYS A 30 -2.43 -12.65 0.60
N LYS A 31 -1.62 -11.99 1.44
CA LYS A 31 -2.10 -10.99 2.41
C LYS A 31 -2.82 -9.81 1.76
N LEU A 32 -2.33 -9.33 0.61
CA LEU A 32 -2.98 -8.24 -0.14
C LEU A 32 -4.40 -8.61 -0.62
N LEU A 33 -4.68 -9.91 -0.80
CA LEU A 33 -5.97 -10.41 -1.26
C LEU A 33 -6.92 -10.82 -0.11
N GLU A 34 -6.49 -10.69 1.15
CA GLU A 34 -7.24 -11.18 2.32
C GLU A 34 -8.09 -10.12 3.02
N GLY A 35 -7.88 -8.84 2.69
CA GLY A 35 -8.66 -7.72 3.23
C GLY A 35 -9.80 -7.32 2.30
N TYR A 36 -10.97 -7.03 2.87
CA TYR A 36 -12.11 -6.47 2.14
C TYR A 36 -12.53 -5.14 2.75
N THR A 37 -12.74 -4.13 1.91
CA THR A 37 -13.25 -2.83 2.36
C THR A 37 -14.77 -2.92 2.51
N SER A 38 -15.29 -2.51 3.67
CA SER A 38 -16.72 -2.59 3.98
C SER A 38 -17.41 -1.24 3.85
N ASN A 39 -16.77 -0.14 4.28
CA ASN A 39 -17.30 1.22 4.15
C ASN A 39 -16.16 2.25 4.06
N VAL A 40 -16.34 3.32 3.29
CA VAL A 40 -15.40 4.44 3.15
C VAL A 40 -16.11 5.74 3.53
N SER A 41 -15.45 6.60 4.30
CA SER A 41 -15.91 7.96 4.62
C SER A 41 -14.78 8.97 4.46
N GLN A 42 -15.09 10.26 4.62
CA GLN A 42 -14.07 11.32 4.61
C GLN A 42 -13.02 11.15 5.73
N SER A 43 -13.39 10.56 6.87
CA SER A 43 -12.47 10.43 8.02
C SER A 43 -11.66 9.14 8.01
N GLY A 44 -12.01 8.16 7.16
CA GLY A 44 -11.35 6.86 7.17
C GLY A 44 -12.15 5.73 6.53
N ILE A 45 -11.71 4.51 6.82
CA ILE A 45 -12.22 3.28 6.22
C ILE A 45 -12.54 2.26 7.31
N LEU A 46 -13.63 1.54 7.12
CA LEU A 46 -13.90 0.29 7.83
C LEU A 46 -13.60 -0.87 6.89
N CYS A 47 -12.69 -1.76 7.28
CA CYS A 47 -12.34 -2.95 6.52
C CYS A 47 -12.36 -4.20 7.40
N LYS A 48 -12.61 -5.36 6.78
CA LYS A 48 -12.49 -6.66 7.42
C LYS A 48 -11.09 -7.22 7.15
N LEU A 49 -10.34 -7.51 8.21
CA LEU A 49 -9.01 -8.13 8.16
C LEU A 49 -9.05 -9.53 8.78
N LYS A 50 -8.30 -10.47 8.20
CA LYS A 50 -8.13 -11.81 8.79
C LYS A 50 -7.07 -11.85 9.88
N GLU A 51 -6.03 -11.03 9.75
CA GLU A 51 -4.95 -10.95 10.72
C GLU A 51 -5.30 -9.95 11.82
N HIS A 52 -4.89 -10.26 13.05
CA HIS A 52 -5.01 -9.34 14.17
C HIS A 52 -4.07 -8.15 13.99
N VAL A 53 -4.56 -6.95 14.26
CA VAL A 53 -3.79 -5.70 14.31
C VAL A 53 -4.01 -5.04 15.67
N ASN A 54 -3.12 -4.15 16.08
CA ASN A 54 -3.26 -3.42 17.33
C ASN A 54 -3.86 -2.04 17.10
N LYS A 55 -4.49 -1.49 18.14
CA LYS A 55 -4.86 -0.08 18.16
C LYS A 55 -3.60 0.77 17.99
N ASP A 56 -3.73 1.86 17.26
CA ASP A 56 -2.65 2.78 16.91
C ASP A 56 -1.61 2.28 15.90
N ASP A 57 -1.73 1.03 15.40
CA ASP A 57 -0.91 0.55 14.27
C ASP A 57 -1.10 1.43 13.04
N ILE A 58 -0.01 1.66 12.30
CA ILE A 58 -0.01 2.38 11.03
C ILE A 58 -0.04 1.34 9.91
N ILE A 59 -1.10 1.38 9.11
CA ILE A 59 -1.37 0.39 8.05
C ILE A 59 -1.39 1.09 6.70
N TRP A 60 -0.81 0.42 5.71
CA TRP A 60 -0.96 0.77 4.31
C TRP A 60 -2.03 -0.11 3.66
N LEU A 61 -3.05 0.52 3.10
CA LEU A 61 -4.16 -0.13 2.40
C LEU A 61 -3.97 0.02 0.91
N SER A 62 -3.77 -1.09 0.20
CA SER A 62 -3.71 -1.10 -1.25
C SER A 62 -5.11 -1.00 -1.83
N PHE A 63 -5.30 -0.14 -2.83
CA PHE A 63 -6.56 0.00 -3.56
C PHE A 63 -6.33 -0.17 -5.06
N ASP A 64 -7.37 -0.56 -5.78
CA ASP A 64 -7.39 -0.34 -7.21
C ASP A 64 -7.51 1.17 -7.52
N ARG A 65 -7.32 1.52 -8.79
CA ARG A 65 -7.29 2.92 -9.21
C ARG A 65 -8.61 3.65 -8.90
N ASP A 66 -9.73 2.97 -9.10
CA ASP A 66 -11.06 3.58 -8.97
C ASP A 66 -11.39 3.82 -7.50
N THR A 67 -11.11 2.85 -6.62
CA THR A 67 -11.29 2.97 -5.17
C THR A 67 -10.34 4.01 -4.58
N LEU A 68 -9.09 4.05 -5.05
CA LEU A 68 -8.14 5.09 -4.64
C LEU A 68 -8.67 6.48 -5.00
N GLN A 69 -9.20 6.65 -6.20
CA GLN A 69 -9.79 7.92 -6.65
C GLN A 69 -10.96 8.35 -5.74
N ILE A 70 -11.87 7.43 -5.43
CA ILE A 70 -12.99 7.69 -4.51
C ILE A 70 -12.49 8.17 -3.14
N CYS A 71 -11.47 7.51 -2.59
CA CYS A 71 -10.92 7.88 -1.29
C CYS A 71 -10.23 9.26 -1.33
N THR A 72 -9.49 9.57 -2.41
CA THR A 72 -8.85 10.88 -2.57
C THR A 72 -9.85 12.00 -2.85
N ASP A 73 -10.99 11.69 -3.46
CA ASP A 73 -12.07 12.68 -3.69
C ASP A 73 -12.82 12.99 -2.39
N LEU A 74 -13.02 11.97 -1.53
CA LEU A 74 -13.62 12.13 -0.21
C LEU A 74 -12.71 12.90 0.76
N GLU A 75 -11.41 12.57 0.79
CA GLU A 75 -10.42 13.28 1.62
C GLU A 75 -9.17 13.63 0.81
N LYS A 76 -9.14 14.88 0.32
CA LYS A 76 -8.09 15.40 -0.56
C LYS A 76 -6.70 15.41 0.06
N ASN A 77 -6.60 15.36 1.39
CA ASN A 77 -5.33 15.43 2.10
C ASN A 77 -4.82 14.07 2.56
N CYS A 78 -5.50 12.96 2.23
CA CYS A 78 -5.04 11.63 2.61
C CYS A 78 -3.62 11.34 2.07
N LEU A 79 -2.84 10.63 2.88
CA LEU A 79 -1.47 10.27 2.51
C LEU A 79 -1.47 9.06 1.58
N VAL A 80 -1.38 9.32 0.29
CA VAL A 80 -1.25 8.30 -0.76
C VAL A 80 0.21 7.87 -0.93
N TYR A 81 0.46 6.56 -0.86
CA TYR A 81 1.75 5.93 -1.13
C TYR A 81 1.53 4.67 -1.98
N GLN A 82 2.25 4.56 -3.11
CA GLN A 82 2.25 3.36 -3.98
C GLN A 82 0.87 2.78 -4.32
N SER A 83 -0.06 3.60 -4.80
CA SER A 83 -1.45 3.19 -5.11
C SER A 83 -2.25 2.71 -3.91
N GLY A 84 -1.87 3.12 -2.70
CA GLY A 84 -2.62 2.86 -1.48
C GLY A 84 -2.64 4.07 -0.56
N ILE A 85 -3.41 3.97 0.52
CA ILE A 85 -3.55 5.01 1.53
C ILE A 85 -2.98 4.53 2.85
N ILE A 86 -2.27 5.42 3.53
CA ILE A 86 -1.77 5.17 4.88
C ILE A 86 -2.82 5.66 5.90
N GLY A 87 -3.11 4.82 6.88
CA GLY A 87 -4.03 5.15 7.96
C GLY A 87 -3.62 4.54 9.30
N LYS A 88 -4.25 5.03 10.36
CA LYS A 88 -4.03 4.59 11.74
C LYS A 88 -5.22 3.78 12.24
N VAL A 89 -4.98 2.65 12.88
CA VAL A 89 -6.05 1.84 13.48
C VAL A 89 -6.63 2.57 14.69
N VAL A 90 -7.92 2.89 14.65
CA VAL A 90 -8.63 3.60 15.73
C VAL A 90 -9.63 2.72 16.48
N ARG A 91 -10.11 1.64 15.86
CA ARG A 91 -10.99 0.66 16.49
C ARG A 91 -10.82 -0.73 15.88
N ILE A 92 -11.04 -1.75 16.70
CA ILE A 92 -11.01 -3.16 16.31
C ILE A 92 -12.21 -3.83 16.98
N GLU A 93 -13.02 -4.53 16.20
CA GLU A 93 -14.17 -5.30 16.65
C GLU A 93 -14.02 -6.74 16.14
N THR A 94 -14.04 -7.72 17.05
CA THR A 94 -13.93 -9.14 16.68
C THR A 94 -15.24 -9.63 16.08
N THR A 95 -15.17 -10.33 14.95
CA THR A 95 -16.33 -10.98 14.33
C THR A 95 -16.36 -12.48 14.65
N LYS A 96 -17.52 -13.12 14.43
CA LYS A 96 -17.70 -14.55 14.69
C LYS A 96 -16.90 -15.48 13.76
N ASP A 97 -16.33 -14.94 12.67
CA ASP A 97 -15.68 -15.71 11.61
C ASP A 97 -14.14 -15.68 11.67
N ASP A 98 -13.55 -15.56 12.87
CA ASP A 98 -12.09 -15.37 13.05
C ASP A 98 -11.50 -14.20 12.24
N ALA A 99 -12.30 -13.14 12.08
CA ALA A 99 -11.90 -11.94 11.37
C ALA A 99 -12.21 -10.69 12.21
N TYR A 100 -11.59 -9.57 11.85
CA TYR A 100 -11.64 -8.32 12.59
C TYR A 100 -12.25 -7.22 11.72
N ASN A 101 -13.27 -6.55 12.22
CA ASN A 101 -13.73 -5.28 11.67
C ASN A 101 -12.81 -4.19 12.22
N VAL A 102 -12.01 -3.58 11.36
CA VAL A 102 -10.98 -2.62 11.72
C VAL A 102 -11.34 -1.27 11.14
N GLY A 103 -11.51 -0.28 12.02
CA GLY A 103 -11.66 1.12 11.64
C GLY A 103 -10.29 1.78 11.55
N ILE A 104 -9.99 2.33 10.38
CA ILE A 104 -8.73 2.97 10.04
C ILE A 104 -9.01 4.44 9.73
N GLN A 105 -8.41 5.34 10.51
CA GLN A 105 -8.46 6.77 10.25
C GLN A 105 -7.40 7.15 9.23
N PHE A 106 -7.73 7.98 8.24
CA PHE A 106 -6.73 8.45 7.28
C PHE A 106 -5.71 9.35 7.95
N ILE A 107 -4.42 9.08 7.68
CA ILE A 107 -3.35 10.01 8.02
C ILE A 107 -3.33 11.07 6.93
N THR A 108 -3.39 12.34 7.32
CA THR A 108 -3.40 13.46 6.37
C THR A 108 -2.05 14.15 6.32
N ARG A 109 -1.73 14.76 5.17
CA ARG A 109 -0.49 15.54 4.98
C ARG A 109 -0.37 16.76 5.90
N GLN A 110 -1.47 17.18 6.53
CA GLN A 110 -1.53 18.34 7.42
C GLN A 110 -1.15 17.99 8.86
N GLU A 111 -1.10 16.70 9.22
CA GLU A 111 -0.49 16.24 10.47
C GLU A 111 1.02 16.49 10.39
N LYS A 112 1.45 17.66 10.86
CA LYS A 112 2.84 18.16 10.81
C LYS A 112 3.85 17.31 11.59
N ASP A 113 3.44 16.23 12.24
CA ASP A 113 4.24 15.37 13.13
C ASP A 113 4.50 13.95 12.60
N LEU A 114 4.51 13.74 11.29
CA LEU A 114 4.98 12.48 10.69
C LEU A 114 6.51 12.43 10.52
N THR A 115 7.25 13.23 11.30
CA THR A 115 8.72 13.18 11.40
C THR A 115 9.26 11.79 11.80
N HIS A 116 8.40 10.92 12.33
CA HIS A 116 8.73 9.52 12.64
C HIS A 116 8.47 8.52 11.50
N ILE A 117 7.68 8.87 10.48
CA ILE A 117 7.43 7.96 9.34
C ILE A 117 8.49 8.15 8.25
N HIS A 118 8.99 9.37 8.07
CA HIS A 118 9.95 9.69 7.00
C HIS A 118 11.44 9.60 7.37
N SER A 119 11.83 9.29 8.60
CA SER A 119 13.25 9.28 8.98
C SER A 119 13.89 7.87 8.95
N LYS A 120 13.28 6.81 9.50
CA LYS A 120 14.04 5.54 9.67
C LYS A 120 14.32 4.76 8.39
N LEU A 121 13.41 4.71 7.41
CA LEU A 121 13.64 3.91 6.19
C LEU A 121 14.72 4.52 5.29
N TYR A 122 14.72 5.84 5.13
CA TYR A 122 15.70 6.53 4.29
C TYR A 122 17.12 6.49 4.89
N PHE A 123 17.25 6.58 6.23
CA PHE A 123 18.56 6.46 6.89
C PHE A 123 19.11 5.03 6.92
N ILE A 124 18.24 4.00 6.98
CA ILE A 124 18.70 2.59 6.92
C ILE A 124 19.24 2.23 5.53
N GLU A 125 18.63 2.74 4.46
CA GLU A 125 19.12 2.53 3.09
C GLU A 125 20.45 3.27 2.88
N LYS A 126 20.55 4.53 3.32
CA LYS A 126 21.78 5.32 3.18
C LYS A 126 22.95 4.75 4.01
N ALA A 127 22.71 4.28 5.23
CA ALA A 127 23.74 3.67 6.07
C ALA A 127 24.28 2.35 5.50
N LYS A 128 23.48 1.60 4.73
CA LYS A 128 23.92 0.38 4.03
C LYS A 128 24.76 0.66 2.79
N GLU A 129 24.53 1.79 2.12
CA GLU A 129 25.33 2.22 0.97
C GLU A 129 26.67 2.83 1.39
N GLU A 130 26.70 3.55 2.52
CA GLU A 130 27.93 4.14 3.06
C GLU A 130 28.82 3.08 3.73
N GLY A 131 28.26 2.10 4.46
CA GLY A 131 29.05 1.02 5.10
C GLY A 131 29.62 -0.05 4.15
N ARG A 132 29.29 -0.02 2.86
CA ARG A 132 29.82 -0.97 1.86
C ARG A 132 31.03 -0.40 1.10
N LYS A 133 31.35 0.88 1.26
CA LYS A 133 32.50 1.52 0.61
C LYS A 133 33.82 1.37 1.37
N ASP A 134 33.78 0.88 2.62
CA ASP A 134 34.97 0.73 3.47
C ASP A 134 35.52 -0.71 3.54
N ASN A 135 35.00 -1.64 2.73
CA ASN A 135 35.47 -3.04 2.65
C ASN A 135 35.64 -3.50 1.19
N ALA A 136 36.25 -2.68 0.34
CA ALA A 136 36.72 -3.04 -0.99
C ALA A 136 38.17 -2.61 -1.18
#